data_AF-A0A1F8U5T9-F1
#
_entry.id   AF-A0A1F8U5T9-F1
#
_cell.length_a   1.000
_cell.length_b   1.000
_cell.length_c   1.000
_cell.angle_alpha   90.00
_cell.angle_beta   90.00
_cell.angle_gamma   90.00
#
_symmetry.space_group_name_H-M   'P 1'
#
loop_
_entity.id
_entity.type
_entity.pdbx_description
1 polymer ?
#
loop_
_entity_poly.entity_id
_entity_poly.type
_entity_poly.pdbx_seq_one_letter_code
_entity_poly.pdbx_strand_id
1 'polypeptide(L)'
;MTTQVEALIKRNIFASEEEALQELVRDYVLRQMTVLQEELLQFERKYGMNFQQFHLYLHERSALLEKKALPTEQLQTLNAAVMQEEDDWLDWKAARELLENWLGLRQEVGVLA
;
A
#
# COMPACT_ATOMS: atom_id res chain seq x y z
N MET A 1 -27.63 7.68 14.60
CA MET A 1 -27.74 8.43 13.33
C MET A 1 -26.90 9.69 13.44
N THR A 2 -26.07 9.96 12.43
CA THR A 2 -25.20 11.15 12.44
C THR A 2 -25.92 12.31 11.78
N THR A 3 -26.01 13.43 12.51
CA THR A 3 -26.67 14.67 12.08
C THR A 3 -26.11 15.23 10.78
N GLN A 4 -24.91 14.80 10.36
CA GLN A 4 -24.25 15.22 9.13
C GLN A 4 -24.92 14.66 7.87
N VAL A 5 -25.30 13.38 7.84
CA VAL A 5 -25.92 12.75 6.64
C VAL A 5 -27.29 13.35 6.38
N GLU A 6 -28.10 13.53 7.43
CA GLU A 6 -29.40 14.22 7.33
C GLU A 6 -29.28 15.64 6.78
N ALA A 7 -28.20 16.35 7.13
CA ALA A 7 -27.95 17.70 6.66
C ALA A 7 -27.57 17.76 5.17
N LEU A 8 -27.04 16.68 4.60
CA LEU A 8 -26.75 16.55 3.17
C LEU A 8 -28.01 16.19 2.39
N ILE A 9 -28.84 15.29 2.93
CA ILE A 9 -30.14 14.94 2.34
C ILE A 9 -31.08 16.16 2.32
N LYS A 10 -31.18 16.90 3.43
CA LYS A 10 -32.00 18.13 3.50
C LYS A 10 -31.59 19.20 2.49
N ARG A 11 -30.35 19.17 2.00
CA ARG A 11 -29.82 20.07 0.98
C ARG A 11 -29.96 19.52 -0.45
N ASN A 12 -30.62 18.38 -0.63
CA ASN A 12 -30.73 17.64 -1.89
C ASN A 12 -29.36 17.29 -2.51
N ILE A 13 -28.33 17.06 -1.68
CA ILE A 13 -27.03 16.54 -2.15
C ILE A 13 -27.11 15.04 -2.42
N PHE A 14 -27.87 14.32 -1.59
CA PHE A 14 -28.21 12.90 -1.77
C PHE A 14 -29.72 12.73 -1.64
N ALA A 15 -30.31 11.80 -2.39
CA ALA A 15 -31.75 11.51 -2.36
C ALA A 15 -32.14 10.63 -1.17
N SER A 16 -31.22 9.81 -0.66
CA SER A 16 -31.47 8.96 0.51
C SER A 16 -30.22 8.77 1.37
N GLU A 17 -30.41 8.23 2.57
CA GLU A 17 -29.30 7.81 3.43
C GLU A 17 -28.51 6.66 2.80
N GLU A 18 -29.19 5.73 2.13
CA GLU A 18 -28.55 4.61 1.44
C GLU A 18 -27.65 5.09 0.30
N GLU A 19 -28.13 6.04 -0.52
CA GLU A 19 -27.32 6.65 -1.58
C GLU A 19 -26.13 7.42 -1.00
N ALA A 20 -26.36 8.22 0.06
CA ALA A 20 -25.29 8.95 0.74
C ALA A 20 -24.21 8.00 1.27
N LEU A 21 -24.61 6.90 1.93
CA LEU A 21 -23.67 5.92 2.46
C LEU A 21 -22.92 5.21 1.34
N GLN A 22 -23.60 4.81 0.26
CA GLN A 22 -22.99 4.13 -0.87
C GLN A 22 -21.92 5.00 -1.55
N GLU A 23 -22.23 6.28 -1.81
CA GLU A 23 -21.30 7.22 -2.42
C GLU A 23 -20.12 7.55 -1.49
N LEU A 24 -20.37 7.75 -0.19
CA LEU A 24 -19.32 8.02 0.79
C LEU A 24 -18.37 6.83 0.98
N VAL A 25 -18.90 5.60 1.00
CA VAL A 25 -18.09 4.38 1.07
C VAL A 25 -17.29 4.19 -0.22
N ARG A 26 -17.91 4.40 -1.39
CA ARG A 26 -17.24 4.35 -2.70
C ARG A 26 -16.06 5.34 -2.73
N ASP A 27 -16.29 6.60 -2.39
CA ASP A 27 -15.23 7.62 -2.34
C ASP A 27 -14.11 7.25 -1.36
N TYR A 28 -14.47 6.79 -0.16
CA TYR A 28 -13.48 6.40 0.84
C TYR A 28 -12.59 5.24 0.34
N VAL A 29 -13.19 4.18 -0.20
CA VAL A 29 -12.45 3.03 -0.75
C VAL A 29 -11.52 3.47 -1.87
N LEU A 30 -12.01 4.30 -2.81
CA LEU A 30 -11.18 4.82 -3.90
C LEU A 30 -10.00 5.65 -3.39
N ARG A 31 -10.21 6.53 -2.40
CA ARG A 31 -9.12 7.31 -1.80
C ARG A 31 -8.08 6.43 -1.11
N GLN A 32 -8.49 5.39 -0.38
CA GLN A 32 -7.55 4.45 0.24
C GLN A 32 -6.73 3.72 -0.81
N MET A 33 -7.38 3.25 -1.89
CA MET A 33 -6.69 2.60 -3.00
C MET A 33 -5.67 3.52 -3.67
N THR A 34 -6.02 4.79 -3.92
CA THR A 34 -5.12 5.78 -4.54
C THR A 34 -3.87 6.00 -3.69
N VAL A 35 -4.02 6.17 -2.37
CA VAL A 35 -2.88 6.36 -1.45
C VAL A 35 -1.94 5.16 -1.51
N LEU A 36 -2.48 3.94 -1.43
CA LEU A 36 -1.67 2.73 -1.49
C LEU A 36 -0.97 2.58 -2.86
N GLN A 37 -1.66 2.86 -3.96
CA GLN A 37 -1.06 2.85 -5.29
C GLN A 37 0.11 3.84 -5.41
N GLU A 38 -0.05 5.05 -4.87
CA GLU A 38 1.03 6.05 -4.83
C GLU A 38 2.22 5.57 -3.99
N GLU A 39 1.97 4.93 -2.86
CA GLU A 39 2.99 4.34 -1.99
C GLU A 39 3.77 3.23 -2.72
N LEU A 40 3.08 2.31 -3.41
CA LEU A 40 3.73 1.29 -4.25
C LEU A 40 4.63 1.94 -5.32
N LEU A 41 4.14 2.99 -6.01
CA LEU A 41 4.90 3.73 -7.01
C LEU A 41 6.09 4.50 -6.43
N GLN A 42 6.06 4.89 -5.15
CA GLN A 42 7.21 5.50 -4.48
C GLN A 42 8.33 4.49 -4.30
N PHE A 43 8.00 3.27 -3.86
CA PHE A 43 9.00 2.20 -3.74
C PHE A 43 9.57 1.78 -5.11
N GLU A 44 8.73 1.65 -6.14
CA GLU A 44 9.20 1.34 -7.49
C GLU A 44 10.17 2.40 -8.03
N ARG A 45 9.90 3.69 -7.76
CA ARG A 45 10.80 4.78 -8.13
C ARG A 45 12.07 4.81 -7.28
N LYS A 46 11.98 4.52 -5.98
CA LYS A 46 13.12 4.48 -5.06
C LYS A 46 14.14 3.43 -5.47
N TYR A 47 13.68 2.25 -5.89
CA TYR A 47 14.57 1.13 -6.23
C TYR A 47 14.75 0.89 -7.73
N GLY A 48 13.93 1.49 -8.59
CA GLY A 48 13.96 1.25 -10.04
C GLY A 48 13.54 -0.18 -10.43
N MET A 49 12.78 -0.85 -9.57
CA MET A 49 12.38 -2.25 -9.68
C MET A 49 10.90 -2.40 -9.34
N ASN A 50 10.24 -3.45 -9.82
CA ASN A 50 8.96 -3.86 -9.24
C ASN A 50 9.17 -4.69 -7.96
N PHE A 51 8.09 -4.94 -7.22
CA PHE A 51 8.15 -5.66 -5.94
C PHE A 51 8.82 -7.04 -6.05
N GLN A 52 8.51 -7.82 -7.10
CA GLN A 52 9.07 -9.16 -7.28
C GLN A 52 10.57 -9.12 -7.55
N GLN A 53 11.02 -8.17 -8.37
CA GLN A 53 12.45 -7.93 -8.63
C GLN A 53 13.16 -7.52 -7.34
N PHE A 54 12.56 -6.61 -6.57
CA PHE A 54 13.13 -6.14 -5.31
C PHE A 54 13.22 -7.26 -4.26
N HIS A 55 12.19 -8.11 -4.15
CA HIS A 55 12.23 -9.29 -3.28
C HIS A 55 13.38 -10.24 -3.61
N LEU A 56 13.64 -10.50 -4.90
CA LEU A 56 14.77 -11.33 -5.33
C LEU A 56 16.11 -10.66 -5.05
N TYR A 57 16.24 -9.36 -5.35
CA TYR A 57 17.41 -8.56 -5.04
C TYR A 57 17.76 -8.60 -3.53
N LEU A 58 16.76 -8.44 -2.67
CA LEU A 58 16.94 -8.47 -1.22
C LEU A 58 17.42 -9.86 -0.76
N HIS A 59 16.82 -10.93 -1.28
CA HIS A 59 17.24 -12.30 -0.98
C HIS A 59 18.71 -12.56 -1.35
N GLU A 60 19.15 -12.11 -2.53
CA GLU A 60 20.55 -12.25 -2.95
C GLU A 60 21.51 -11.47 -2.04
N ARG A 61 21.11 -10.28 -1.59
CA ARG A 61 21.92 -9.45 -0.69
C ARG A 61 22.05 -10.03 0.70
N SER A 62 20.97 -10.54 1.27
CA SER A 62 21.02 -11.25 2.55
C SER A 62 21.92 -12.49 2.44
N ALA A 63 21.90 -13.21 1.32
CA ALA A 63 22.81 -14.33 1.08
C ALA A 63 24.31 -13.91 0.98
N LEU A 64 24.61 -12.68 0.54
CA LEU A 64 26.00 -12.16 0.55
C LEU A 64 26.52 -11.90 1.97
N LEU A 65 25.63 -11.46 2.88
CA LEU A 65 25.98 -11.25 4.29
C LEU A 65 26.37 -12.58 4.97
N GLU A 66 25.63 -13.65 4.71
CA GLU A 66 25.90 -14.97 5.28
C GLU A 66 27.25 -15.54 4.84
N LYS A 67 27.62 -15.31 3.57
CA LYS A 67 28.88 -15.81 3.00
C LYS A 67 30.12 -15.10 3.55
N LYS A 68 29.97 -13.98 4.27
CA LYS A 68 31.07 -13.15 4.82
C LYS A 68 32.21 -12.92 3.81
N ALA A 69 31.86 -12.78 2.54
CA ALA A 69 32.83 -12.70 1.45
C ALA A 69 33.50 -11.30 1.32
N LEU A 70 33.17 -10.38 2.24
CA LEU A 70 33.59 -8.98 2.20
C LEU A 70 34.43 -8.61 3.42
N PRO A 71 35.35 -7.63 3.29
CA PRO A 71 36.02 -7.00 4.43
C PRO A 71 35.04 -6.45 5.46
N THR A 72 35.42 -6.42 6.74
CA THR A 72 34.55 -6.07 7.88
C THR A 72 33.84 -4.72 7.73
N GLU A 73 34.52 -3.69 7.23
CA GLU A 73 33.93 -2.36 7.02
C GLU A 73 32.83 -2.40 5.96
N GLN A 74 33.07 -3.04 4.82
CA GLN A 74 32.08 -3.22 3.75
C GLN A 74 30.91 -4.08 4.22
N LEU A 75 31.15 -5.08 5.06
CA LEU A 75 30.12 -5.91 5.65
C LEU A 75 29.20 -5.11 6.59
N GLN A 76 29.74 -4.17 7.37
CA GLN A 76 28.94 -3.29 8.23
C GLN A 76 28.06 -2.34 7.41
N THR A 77 28.61 -1.72 6.36
CA THR A 77 27.83 -0.89 5.44
C THR A 77 26.74 -1.69 4.73
N LEU A 78 27.06 -2.90 4.27
CA LEU A 78 26.09 -3.78 3.63
C LEU A 78 24.98 -4.20 4.61
N ASN A 79 25.31 -4.57 5.84
CA ASN A 79 24.31 -4.90 6.87
C ASN A 79 23.34 -3.74 7.10
N ALA A 80 23.85 -2.52 7.28
CA ALA A 80 23.00 -1.36 7.50
C ALA A 80 22.08 -1.07 6.30
N ALA A 81 22.60 -1.22 5.08
CA ALA A 81 21.80 -1.06 3.87
C ALA A 81 20.72 -2.14 3.75
N VAL A 82 21.06 -3.40 4.01
CA VAL A 82 20.11 -4.53 3.97
C VAL A 82 19.01 -4.36 5.01
N MET A 83 19.32 -3.92 6.25
CA MET A 83 18.29 -3.65 7.25
C MET A 83 17.27 -2.61 6.78
N GLN A 84 17.75 -1.50 6.19
CA GLN A 84 16.85 -0.48 5.64
C GLN A 84 16.03 -1.01 4.47
N GLU A 85 16.64 -1.80 3.59
CA GLU A 85 15.95 -2.45 2.46
C GLU A 85 14.91 -3.49 2.94
N GLU A 86 15.15 -4.17 4.07
CA GLU A 86 14.19 -5.08 4.71
C GLU A 86 12.99 -4.33 5.29
N ASP A 87 13.22 -3.21 5.99
CA ASP A 87 12.14 -2.34 6.48
C ASP A 87 11.28 -1.82 5.31
N ASP A 88 11.94 -1.31 4.26
CA ASP A 88 11.26 -0.86 3.05
C ASP A 88 10.50 -2.00 2.33
N TRP A 89 11.03 -3.22 2.35
CA TRP A 89 10.34 -4.38 1.80
C TRP A 89 9.07 -4.73 2.60
N LEU A 90 9.13 -4.66 3.93
CA LEU A 90 7.99 -4.93 4.81
C LEU A 90 6.86 -3.93 4.55
N ASP A 91 7.18 -2.64 4.49
CA ASP A 91 6.21 -1.57 4.21
C ASP A 91 5.60 -1.75 2.82
N TRP A 92 6.43 -2.02 1.81
CA TRP A 92 5.96 -2.25 0.45
C TRP A 92 5.04 -3.47 0.35
N LYS A 93 5.39 -4.57 1.03
CA LYS A 93 4.55 -5.77 1.09
C LYS A 93 3.21 -5.46 1.76
N ALA A 94 3.22 -4.77 2.89
CA ALA A 94 2.01 -4.40 3.63
C ALA A 94 1.09 -3.53 2.78
N ALA A 95 1.62 -2.50 2.11
CA ALA A 95 0.86 -1.62 1.23
C ALA A 95 0.18 -2.40 0.09
N ARG A 96 0.91 -3.38 -0.47
CA ARG A 96 0.38 -4.24 -1.53
C ARG A 96 -0.74 -5.15 -1.05
N GLU A 97 -0.55 -5.84 0.08
CA GLU A 97 -1.57 -6.72 0.66
C GLU A 97 -2.82 -5.94 1.06
N LEU A 98 -2.65 -4.73 1.62
CA LEU A 98 -3.76 -3.83 1.91
C LEU A 98 -4.50 -3.41 0.63
N LEU A 99 -3.79 -3.08 -0.45
CA LEU A 99 -4.41 -2.74 -1.72
C LEU A 99 -5.20 -3.92 -2.30
N GLU A 100 -4.65 -5.12 -2.25
CA GLU A 100 -5.33 -6.36 -2.66
C GLU A 100 -6.62 -6.58 -1.84
N ASN A 101 -6.60 -6.30 -0.53
CA ASN A 101 -7.79 -6.36 0.33
C ASN A 101 -8.85 -5.32 -0.06
N TRP A 102 -8.47 -4.06 -0.31
CA TRP A 102 -9.42 -3.03 -0.76
C TRP A 102 -10.01 -3.33 -2.14
N LEU A 103 -9.21 -3.90 -3.03
CA LEU A 103 -9.68 -4.39 -4.33
C LEU A 103 -10.70 -5.52 -4.19
N GLY A 104 -10.49 -6.44 -3.24
CA GLY A 104 -11.45 -7.48 -2.87
C GLY A 104 -12.76 -6.89 -2.33
N LEU A 105 -12.67 -5.96 -1.37
CA LEU A 105 -13.84 -5.29 -0.80
C LEU A 105 -14.67 -4.56 -1.87
N ARG A 106 -14.01 -3.91 -2.83
CA ARG A 106 -14.70 -3.26 -3.96
C ARG A 106 -15.55 -4.25 -4.76
N GLN A 107 -15.09 -5.50 -4.92
CA GLN A 107 -15.84 -6.55 -5.62
C GLN A 107 -17.02 -7.05 -4.77
N GLU A 108 -16.84 -7.19 -3.46
CA GLU A 108 -17.88 -7.66 -2.53
C GLU A 108 -19.03 -6.66 -2.34
N VAL A 109 -18.71 -5.37 -2.22
CA VAL A 109 -19.71 -4.31 -1.97
C VAL A 109 -20.51 -3.95 -3.25
N GLY A 110 -20.25 -4.63 -4.38
CA GLY A 110 -21.01 -4.42 -5.61
C GLY A 110 -20.86 -2.99 -6.15
N VAL A 111 -19.74 -2.32 -5.84
CA VAL A 111 -19.39 -1.00 -6.36
C VAL A 111 -18.89 -1.15 -7.81
N LEU A 112 -19.75 -1.71 -8.66
CA LEU A 112 -19.57 -1.76 -10.10
C LEU A 112 -20.22 -0.52 -10.71
N ALA A 113 -19.38 0.21 -11.46
CA ALA A 113 -19.66 1.34 -12.35
C ALA A 113 -20.96 2.11 -12.05
#